data_AF-A0A6P5RID1-F1
#
_entry.id   AF-A0A6P5RID1-F1
#
_cell.length_a   1.000
_cell.length_b   1.000
_cell.length_c   1.000
_cell.angle_alpha   90.00
_cell.angle_beta   90.00
_cell.angle_gamma   90.00
#
_symmetry.space_group_name_H-M   'P 1'
#
loop_
_entity.id
_entity.type
_entity.pdbx_description
1 polymer ?
#
loop_
_entity_poly.entity_id
_entity_poly.type
_entity_poly.pdbx_seq_one_letter_code
_entity_poly.pdbx_strand_id
1 'polypeptide(L)'
;MARVQKIIPVNYTLHRNKKGVTADELFSRQHAELLQSAKVWMKETAQSGSVVAALVATVAYAAEYTVPGGTNQNGLPNLEHSPFFKAFAISITVSLILSLTSLGTFLNILRSPFEYKNFHHSLPFKLNLGFLLLFCSLLVSMLSFAATIVLLIHHQKIWSISLIYVVVAILPFSAFGLNHNRFYPVFFK
;
A
#
# COMPACT_ATOMS: atom_id res chain seq x y z
N MET A 1 6.59 -25.93 -1.08
CA MET A 1 6.07 -27.30 -1.27
C MET A 1 5.14 -27.47 -2.47
N ALA A 2 4.20 -26.55 -2.73
CA ALA A 2 3.21 -26.66 -3.82
C ALA A 2 3.79 -26.97 -5.23
N ARG A 3 4.98 -26.45 -5.56
CA ARG A 3 5.67 -26.74 -6.84
C ARG A 3 6.13 -28.19 -6.94
N VAL A 4 6.70 -28.74 -5.86
CA VAL A 4 7.16 -30.13 -5.79
C VAL A 4 5.95 -31.09 -5.77
N GLN A 5 4.89 -30.71 -5.03
CA GLN A 5 3.64 -31.48 -4.94
C GLN A 5 2.92 -31.62 -6.29
N LYS A 6 3.15 -30.68 -7.23
CA LYS A 6 2.61 -30.72 -8.60
C LYS A 6 3.40 -31.65 -9.53
N ILE A 7 4.64 -32.01 -9.17
CA ILE A 7 5.55 -32.83 -9.98
C ILE A 7 5.51 -34.30 -9.51
N ILE A 8 5.32 -34.53 -8.21
CA ILE A 8 5.29 -35.87 -7.64
C ILE A 8 3.91 -36.54 -7.84
N PRO A 9 3.87 -37.84 -8.18
CA PRO A 9 2.61 -38.58 -8.23
C PRO A 9 1.92 -38.59 -6.85
N VAL A 10 0.58 -38.51 -6.84
CA VAL A 10 -0.23 -38.40 -5.60
C VAL A 10 0.12 -39.50 -4.59
N ASN A 11 0.39 -40.72 -5.05
CA ASN A 11 0.71 -41.87 -4.20
C ASN A 11 1.98 -41.65 -3.35
N TYR A 12 2.91 -40.79 -3.78
CA TYR A 12 4.13 -40.47 -3.03
C TYR A 12 3.92 -39.39 -1.96
N THR A 13 2.80 -38.65 -1.99
CA THR A 13 2.52 -37.59 -1.00
C THR A 13 2.19 -38.16 0.38
N LEU A 14 1.56 -39.33 0.41
CA LEU A 14 1.21 -40.07 1.63
C LEU A 14 2.32 -41.04 2.07
N HIS A 15 3.37 -41.20 1.27
CA HIS A 15 4.45 -42.13 1.57
C HIS A 15 5.23 -41.65 2.79
N ARG A 16 5.42 -42.56 3.75
CA ARG A 16 6.14 -42.28 5.00
C ARG A 16 7.58 -42.75 4.86
N ASN A 17 8.53 -41.95 5.33
CA ASN A 17 9.94 -42.35 5.35
C ASN A 17 10.21 -43.40 6.43
N LYS A 18 11.46 -43.86 6.56
CA LYS A 18 11.89 -44.83 7.60
C LYS A 18 11.63 -44.38 9.05
N LYS A 19 11.36 -43.10 9.28
CA LYS A 19 11.01 -42.52 10.58
C LYS A 19 9.49 -42.34 10.75
N GLY A 20 8.67 -42.86 9.85
CA GLY A 20 7.21 -42.82 9.93
C GLY A 20 6.57 -41.47 9.61
N VAL A 21 7.33 -40.47 9.14
CA VAL A 21 6.83 -39.12 8.82
C VAL A 21 6.60 -38.95 7.32
N THR A 22 5.57 -38.19 6.96
CA THR A 22 5.25 -37.85 5.56
C THR A 22 6.17 -36.74 5.04
N ALA A 23 6.21 -36.56 3.72
CA ALA A 23 6.97 -35.47 3.10
C ALA A 23 6.50 -34.08 3.59
N ASP A 24 5.20 -33.91 3.84
CA ASP A 24 4.60 -32.66 4.32
C ASP A 24 4.98 -32.36 5.77
N GLU A 25 4.92 -33.36 6.64
CA GLU A 25 5.37 -33.23 8.03
C GLU A 25 6.87 -32.92 8.12
N LEU A 26 7.69 -33.58 7.29
CA LEU A 26 9.14 -33.34 7.26
C LEU A 26 9.46 -31.93 6.76
N PHE A 27 8.81 -31.49 5.67
CA PHE A 27 8.98 -30.14 5.13
C PHE A 27 8.53 -29.08 6.14
N SER A 28 7.37 -29.28 6.76
CA SER A 28 6.81 -28.39 7.77
C SER A 28 7.71 -28.25 9.00
N ARG A 29 8.33 -29.34 9.47
CA ARG A 29 9.32 -29.30 10.57
C ARG A 29 10.59 -28.56 10.18
N GLN A 30 11.16 -28.87 9.02
CA GLN A 30 12.41 -28.25 8.57
C GLN A 30 12.25 -26.74 8.30
N HIS A 31 11.06 -26.30 7.90
CA HIS A 31 10.78 -24.89 7.59
C HIS A 31 9.97 -24.18 8.68
N ALA A 32 9.82 -24.78 9.86
CA ALA A 32 9.04 -24.21 10.95
C ALA A 32 9.63 -22.86 11.43
N GLU A 33 10.95 -22.78 11.58
CA GLU A 33 11.64 -21.55 11.96
C GLU A 33 11.48 -20.46 10.89
N LEU A 34 11.68 -20.79 9.61
CA LEU A 34 11.47 -19.86 8.49
C LEU A 34 10.04 -19.33 8.45
N LEU A 35 9.05 -20.18 8.68
CA LEU A 35 7.64 -19.78 8.76
C LEU A 35 7.39 -18.84 9.93
N GLN A 36 8.00 -19.10 11.09
CA GLN A 36 7.90 -18.25 12.26
C GLN A 36 8.55 -16.88 12.01
N SER A 37 9.75 -16.84 11.42
CA SER A 37 10.41 -15.60 11.01
C SER A 37 9.57 -14.81 10.01
N ALA A 38 8.97 -15.47 9.02
CA ALA A 38 8.07 -14.83 8.06
C ALA A 38 6.82 -14.23 8.73
N LYS A 39 6.23 -14.92 9.72
CA LYS A 39 5.10 -14.41 10.50
C LYS A 39 5.47 -13.16 11.30
N VAL A 40 6.63 -13.16 11.95
CA VAL A 40 7.15 -12.01 12.71
C VAL A 40 7.39 -10.84 11.75
N TRP A 41 8.11 -11.09 10.66
CA TRP A 41 8.40 -10.07 9.65
C TRP A 41 7.12 -9.44 9.08
N MET A 42 6.09 -10.25 8.77
CA MET A 42 4.81 -9.74 8.30
C MET A 42 4.10 -8.85 9.35
N LYS A 43 4.14 -9.22 10.63
CA LYS A 43 3.54 -8.43 11.70
C LYS A 43 4.25 -7.09 11.88
N GLU A 44 5.58 -7.10 11.95
CA GLU A 44 6.39 -5.89 12.06
C GLU A 44 6.16 -4.97 10.87
N THR A 45 6.17 -5.54 9.66
CA THR A 45 5.93 -4.80 8.41
C THR A 45 4.53 -4.19 8.38
N ALA A 46 3.49 -4.94 8.76
CA ALA A 46 2.13 -4.42 8.84
C ALA A 46 1.97 -3.35 9.93
N GLN A 47 2.71 -3.46 11.04
CA GLN A 47 2.72 -2.44 12.09
C GLN A 47 3.32 -1.14 11.57
N SER A 48 4.51 -1.19 10.97
CA SER A 48 5.14 -0.03 10.34
C SER A 48 4.26 0.57 9.25
N GLY A 49 3.67 -0.27 8.38
CA GLY A 49 2.73 0.17 7.35
C GLY A 49 1.48 0.86 7.91
N SER A 50 0.94 0.36 9.03
CA SER A 50 -0.19 1.00 9.73
C SER A 50 0.16 2.40 10.22
N VAL A 51 1.35 2.58 10.81
CA VAL A 51 1.80 3.90 11.28
C VAL A 51 1.89 4.89 10.11
N VAL A 52 2.48 4.47 8.99
CA VAL A 52 2.59 5.31 7.78
C VAL A 52 1.19 5.64 7.21
N ALA A 53 0.30 4.66 7.10
CA ALA A 53 -1.08 4.88 6.63
C ALA A 53 -1.87 5.84 7.53
N ALA A 54 -1.73 5.72 8.84
CA ALA A 54 -2.33 6.64 9.79
C ALA A 54 -1.76 8.06 9.62
N LEU A 55 -0.44 8.20 9.47
CA LEU A 55 0.21 9.50 9.25
C LEU A 55 -0.31 10.18 7.97
N VAL A 56 -0.37 9.45 6.85
CA VAL A 56 -0.87 9.97 5.58
C VAL A 56 -2.34 10.38 5.69
N ALA A 57 -3.16 9.57 6.37
CA ALA A 57 -4.56 9.91 6.60
C ALA A 57 -4.69 11.20 7.43
N THR A 58 -3.91 11.36 8.50
CA THR A 58 -3.93 12.59 9.33
C THR A 58 -3.52 13.83 8.52
N VAL A 59 -2.46 13.73 7.72
CA VAL A 59 -1.98 14.86 6.90
C VAL A 59 -3.01 15.23 5.84
N ALA A 60 -3.59 14.24 5.15
CA ALA A 60 -4.61 14.48 4.13
C ALA A 60 -5.90 15.05 4.74
N TYR A 61 -6.28 14.62 5.95
CA TYR A 61 -7.45 15.14 6.67
C TYR A 61 -7.22 16.61 7.04
N ALA A 62 -6.07 16.94 7.62
CA ALA A 62 -5.70 18.32 7.91
C ALA A 62 -5.72 19.20 6.64
N ALA A 63 -5.23 18.66 5.51
CA ALA A 63 -5.24 19.37 4.23
C ALA A 63 -6.66 19.58 3.67
N GLU A 64 -7.61 18.66 3.92
CA GLU A 64 -9.00 18.79 3.48
C GLU A 64 -9.72 19.97 4.15
N TYR A 65 -9.51 20.15 5.46
CA TYR A 65 -10.12 21.25 6.22
C TYR A 65 -9.43 22.59 6.01
N THR A 66 -8.18 22.58 5.54
CA THR A 66 -7.43 23.81 5.29
C THR A 66 -7.80 24.35 3.92
N VAL A 67 -8.88 25.14 3.83
CA VAL A 67 -9.40 25.69 2.56
C VAL A 67 -8.33 26.50 1.83
N PRO A 68 -7.83 26.05 0.67
CA PRO A 68 -6.89 26.85 -0.11
C PRO A 68 -7.59 28.10 -0.67
N GLY A 69 -7.07 29.27 -0.32
CA GLY A 69 -7.58 30.58 -0.78
C GLY A 69 -8.59 31.27 0.15
N GLY A 70 -8.83 30.71 1.33
CA GLY A 70 -9.60 31.33 2.40
C GLY A 70 -11.12 31.28 2.19
N THR A 71 -11.82 31.79 3.20
CA THR A 71 -13.29 31.78 3.26
C THR A 71 -13.80 33.19 3.04
N ASN A 72 -14.82 33.35 2.19
CA ASN A 72 -15.47 34.63 1.98
C ASN A 72 -16.31 35.03 3.22
N GLN A 73 -16.78 36.28 3.30
CA GLN A 73 -17.54 36.79 4.46
C GLN A 73 -18.80 35.97 4.82
N ASN A 74 -19.29 35.16 3.88
CA ASN A 74 -20.46 34.30 4.03
C ASN A 74 -20.12 32.85 4.44
N GLY A 75 -18.86 32.53 4.74
CA GLY A 75 -18.47 31.17 5.12
C GLY A 75 -18.21 30.21 3.94
N LEU A 76 -18.25 30.70 2.71
CA LEU A 76 -18.04 29.89 1.49
C LEU A 76 -16.57 29.93 1.01
N PRO A 77 -16.01 28.84 0.47
CA PRO A 77 -14.66 28.81 -0.09
C PRO A 77 -14.54 29.82 -1.23
N ASN A 78 -13.57 30.72 -1.18
CA ASN A 78 -13.42 31.78 -2.18
C ASN A 78 -13.13 31.25 -3.60
N LEU A 79 -12.74 29.98 -3.71
CA LEU A 79 -12.41 29.27 -4.96
C LEU A 79 -13.47 28.22 -5.39
N GLU A 80 -14.67 28.22 -4.82
CA GLU A 80 -15.73 27.21 -5.08
C GLU A 80 -16.05 27.02 -6.58
N HIS A 81 -15.91 28.07 -7.39
CA HIS A 81 -16.17 28.04 -8.83
C HIS A 81 -15.00 27.56 -9.71
N SER A 82 -13.81 27.31 -9.15
CA SER A 82 -12.69 26.80 -9.94
C SER A 82 -12.77 25.27 -10.09
N PRO A 83 -12.73 24.73 -11.31
CA PRO A 83 -12.71 23.27 -11.53
C PRO A 83 -11.51 22.60 -10.84
N PHE A 84 -10.40 23.33 -10.69
CA PHE A 84 -9.21 22.86 -9.99
C PHE A 84 -9.42 22.68 -8.48
N PHE A 85 -10.24 23.53 -7.85
CA PHE A 85 -10.57 23.41 -6.42
C PHE A 85 -11.41 22.15 -6.16
N LYS A 86 -12.39 21.87 -7.03
CA LYS A 86 -13.18 20.64 -6.96
C LYS A 86 -12.31 19.40 -7.18
N ALA A 87 -11.41 19.42 -8.16
CA ALA A 87 -10.48 18.33 -8.42
C ALA A 87 -9.53 18.08 -7.23
N PHE A 88 -9.03 19.14 -6.60
CA PHE A 88 -8.21 19.08 -5.38
C PHE A 88 -8.96 18.40 -4.22
N ALA A 89 -10.17 18.87 -3.92
CA ALA A 89 -10.98 18.32 -2.83
C ALA A 89 -11.26 16.82 -3.06
N ILE A 90 -11.73 16.45 -4.25
CA ILE A 90 -12.00 15.04 -4.61
C ILE A 90 -10.73 14.19 -4.49
N SER A 91 -9.57 14.70 -4.95
CA SER A 91 -8.30 13.97 -4.87
C SER A 91 -7.88 13.71 -3.42
N ILE A 92 -8.00 14.70 -2.53
CA ILE A 92 -7.71 14.51 -1.10
C ILE A 92 -8.65 13.50 -0.46
N THR A 93 -9.97 13.60 -0.70
CA THR A 93 -10.94 12.67 -0.14
C THR A 93 -10.67 11.23 -0.62
N VAL A 94 -10.32 11.05 -1.89
CA VAL A 94 -9.93 9.73 -2.43
C VAL A 94 -8.65 9.22 -1.76
N SER A 95 -7.62 10.05 -1.63
CA SER A 95 -6.38 9.69 -0.92
C SER A 95 -6.66 9.26 0.52
N LEU A 96 -7.54 9.97 1.22
CA LEU A 96 -7.96 9.66 2.59
C LEU A 96 -8.62 8.29 2.71
N ILE A 97 -9.62 8.02 1.86
CA ILE A 97 -10.34 6.75 1.86
C ILE A 97 -9.38 5.59 1.56
N LEU A 98 -8.46 5.76 0.60
CA LEU A 98 -7.44 4.75 0.28
C LEU A 98 -6.48 4.52 1.46
N SER A 99 -6.05 5.58 2.15
CA SER A 99 -5.16 5.47 3.31
C SER A 99 -5.83 4.75 4.49
N LEU A 100 -7.10 5.10 4.78
CA LEU A 100 -7.90 4.45 5.82
C LEU A 100 -8.18 2.98 5.48
N THR A 101 -8.45 2.68 4.21
CA THR A 101 -8.64 1.30 3.75
C THR A 101 -7.34 0.50 3.93
N SER A 102 -6.19 1.06 3.54
CA SER A 102 -4.89 0.44 3.76
C SER A 102 -4.62 0.22 5.26
N LEU A 103 -4.89 1.21 6.11
CA LEU A 103 -4.76 1.10 7.56
C LEU A 103 -5.62 -0.06 8.09
N GLY A 104 -6.87 -0.14 7.65
CA GLY A 104 -7.78 -1.24 7.98
C GLY A 104 -7.23 -2.60 7.57
N THR A 105 -6.65 -2.72 6.37
CA THR A 105 -6.04 -3.97 5.91
C THR A 105 -4.83 -4.38 6.75
N PHE A 106 -3.95 -3.46 7.14
CA PHE A 106 -2.82 -3.78 8.01
C PHE A 106 -3.29 -4.16 9.41
N LEU A 107 -4.20 -3.41 10.02
CA LEU A 107 -4.77 -3.75 11.33
C LEU A 107 -5.46 -5.12 11.32
N ASN A 108 -6.09 -5.50 10.21
CA ASN A 108 -6.68 -6.83 10.03
C ASN A 108 -5.58 -7.93 10.03
N ILE A 109 -4.44 -7.67 9.39
CA ILE A 109 -3.27 -8.58 9.43
C ILE A 109 -2.71 -8.70 10.85
N LEU A 110 -2.61 -7.60 11.61
CA LEU A 110 -2.15 -7.63 13.00
C LEU A 110 -3.09 -8.40 13.94
N ARG A 111 -4.42 -8.25 13.75
CA ARG A 111 -5.43 -8.92 14.58
C ARG A 111 -5.68 -10.38 14.18
N SER A 112 -5.39 -10.77 12.95
CA SER A 112 -5.68 -12.13 12.47
C SER A 112 -4.81 -13.16 13.20
N PRO A 113 -5.41 -14.22 13.80
CA PRO A 113 -4.64 -15.39 14.21
C PRO A 113 -4.07 -16.07 12.96
N PHE A 114 -2.76 -16.26 12.93
CA PHE A 114 -2.02 -16.81 11.80
C PHE A 114 -2.22 -18.33 11.70
N GLU A 115 -3.41 -18.78 11.30
CA GLU A 115 -3.71 -20.20 11.07
C GLU A 115 -2.99 -20.75 9.83
N TYR A 116 -2.32 -21.89 10.03
CA TYR A 116 -1.36 -22.52 9.11
C TYR A 116 -1.94 -22.82 7.71
N LYS A 117 -3.25 -23.11 7.61
CA LYS A 117 -3.88 -23.59 6.37
C LYS A 117 -4.11 -22.52 5.30
N ASN A 118 -4.24 -21.24 5.69
CA ASN A 118 -4.50 -20.12 4.76
C ASN A 118 -3.30 -19.15 4.63
N PHE A 119 -2.21 -19.43 5.34
CA PHE A 119 -1.02 -18.56 5.41
C PHE A 119 -0.31 -18.43 4.06
N HIS A 120 -0.29 -19.49 3.25
CA HIS A 120 0.64 -19.60 2.12
C HIS A 120 0.26 -18.78 0.88
N HIS A 121 -0.96 -18.24 0.79
CA HIS A 121 -1.40 -17.49 -0.41
C HIS A 121 -2.20 -16.22 -0.09
N SER A 122 -3.21 -16.31 0.78
CA SER A 122 -4.13 -15.18 1.04
C SER A 122 -3.51 -14.08 1.90
N LEU A 123 -2.56 -14.44 2.76
CA LEU A 123 -1.92 -13.50 3.69
C LEU A 123 -0.90 -12.55 3.01
N PRO A 124 0.07 -13.03 2.21
CA PRO A 124 0.95 -12.14 1.47
C PRO A 124 0.19 -11.29 0.44
N PHE A 125 -0.89 -11.82 -0.14
CA PHE A 125 -1.74 -11.06 -1.05
C PHE A 125 -2.41 -9.86 -0.36
N LYS A 126 -2.99 -10.05 0.83
CA LYS A 126 -3.58 -8.96 1.62
C LYS A 126 -2.56 -7.91 2.03
N LEU A 127 -1.34 -8.33 2.37
CA LEU A 127 -0.24 -7.42 2.72
C LEU A 127 0.18 -6.57 1.51
N ASN A 128 0.37 -7.19 0.34
CA ASN A 128 0.68 -6.47 -0.90
C ASN A 128 -0.44 -5.53 -1.33
N LEU A 129 -1.70 -5.94 -1.19
CA LEU A 129 -2.85 -5.08 -1.48
C LEU A 129 -2.86 -3.85 -0.57
N GLY A 130 -2.58 -4.02 0.72
CA GLY A 130 -2.41 -2.91 1.66
C GLY A 130 -1.33 -1.94 1.21
N PHE A 131 -0.12 -2.43 0.91
CA PHE A 131 0.96 -1.59 0.39
C PHE A 131 0.62 -0.86 -0.91
N LEU A 132 -0.07 -1.52 -1.84
CA LEU A 132 -0.49 -0.92 -3.11
C LEU A 132 -1.48 0.22 -2.88
N LEU A 133 -2.47 0.03 -2.00
CA LEU A 133 -3.43 1.07 -1.63
C LEU A 133 -2.74 2.27 -0.96
N LEU A 134 -1.80 2.01 -0.05
CA LEU A 134 -1.01 3.03 0.61
C LEU A 134 -0.18 3.84 -0.40
N PHE A 135 0.44 3.16 -1.35
CA PHE A 135 1.24 3.77 -2.40
C PHE A 135 0.38 4.64 -3.35
N CYS A 136 -0.77 4.12 -3.77
CA CYS A 136 -1.75 4.90 -4.54
C CYS A 136 -2.24 6.12 -3.75
N SER A 137 -2.50 5.99 -2.45
CA SER A 137 -2.90 7.13 -1.59
C SER A 137 -1.83 8.23 -1.56
N LEU A 138 -0.55 7.86 -1.42
CA LEU A 138 0.58 8.80 -1.48
C LEU A 138 0.69 9.50 -2.83
N LEU A 139 0.51 8.78 -3.94
CA LEU A 139 0.54 9.38 -5.27
C LEU A 139 -0.59 10.41 -5.46
N VAL A 140 -1.80 10.05 -5.02
CA VAL A 140 -2.97 10.92 -5.12
C VAL A 140 -2.85 12.14 -4.22
N SER A 141 -2.28 12.02 -3.01
CA SER A 141 -2.05 13.18 -2.13
C SER A 141 -0.99 14.12 -2.69
N MET A 142 0.10 13.58 -3.27
CA MET A 142 1.15 14.38 -3.91
C MET A 142 0.63 15.13 -5.13
N LEU A 143 -0.20 14.49 -5.96
CA LEU A 143 -0.86 15.14 -7.09
C LEU A 143 -1.79 16.26 -6.61
N SER A 144 -2.52 16.04 -5.51
CA SER A 144 -3.38 17.04 -4.92
C SER A 144 -2.59 18.24 -4.41
N PHE A 145 -1.48 18.01 -3.71
CA PHE A 145 -0.60 19.08 -3.23
C PHE A 145 0.00 19.90 -4.39
N ALA A 146 0.40 19.23 -5.48
CA ALA A 146 0.83 19.91 -6.70
C ALA A 146 -0.30 20.76 -7.29
N ALA A 147 -1.54 20.26 -7.33
CA ALA A 147 -2.70 21.02 -7.77
C ALA A 147 -2.98 22.24 -6.86
N THR A 148 -2.77 22.14 -5.54
CA THR A 148 -2.86 23.28 -4.61
C THR A 148 -1.85 24.36 -4.92
N ILE A 149 -0.57 23.98 -5.11
CA ILE A 149 0.50 24.93 -5.44
C ILE A 149 0.17 25.64 -6.76
N VAL A 150 -0.34 24.91 -7.74
CA VAL A 150 -0.76 25.47 -9.03
C VAL A 150 -1.94 26.40 -8.85
N LEU A 151 -2.95 26.06 -8.04
CA LEU A 151 -4.06 26.95 -7.70
C LEU A 151 -3.58 28.24 -7.03
N LEU A 152 -2.62 28.13 -6.11
CA LEU A 152 -2.03 29.27 -5.41
C LEU A 152 -1.20 30.17 -6.36
N ILE A 153 -0.46 29.57 -7.29
CA ILE A 153 0.39 30.25 -8.28
C ILE A 153 -0.40 30.73 -9.51
N HIS A 154 -1.58 30.16 -9.83
CA HIS A 154 -2.39 30.54 -11.00
C HIS A 154 -2.76 32.03 -10.96
N HIS A 155 -2.70 32.69 -9.82
CA HIS A 155 -2.79 34.15 -9.76
C HIS A 155 -1.70 34.87 -10.61
N GLN A 156 -0.65 34.19 -11.07
CA GLN A 156 0.51 34.73 -11.82
C GLN A 156 0.79 34.06 -13.19
N LYS A 157 -0.12 33.23 -13.74
CA LYS A 157 -0.12 32.82 -15.18
C LYS A 157 1.13 32.06 -15.68
N ILE A 158 1.59 30.99 -15.00
CA ILE A 158 2.72 30.16 -15.46
C ILE A 158 2.33 28.68 -15.59
N TRP A 159 1.90 28.28 -16.78
CA TRP A 159 1.45 26.91 -17.10
C TRP A 159 2.61 25.89 -17.17
N SER A 160 3.82 26.32 -17.54
CA SER A 160 4.97 25.40 -17.71
C SER A 160 5.56 24.89 -16.39
N ILE A 161 5.45 25.64 -15.29
CA ILE A 161 5.99 25.25 -13.97
C ILE A 161 5.11 24.15 -13.33
N SER A 162 3.79 24.19 -13.57
CA SER A 162 2.83 23.18 -13.10
C SER A 162 3.17 21.78 -13.62
N LEU A 163 3.46 21.68 -14.92
CA LEU A 163 3.74 20.41 -15.58
C LEU A 163 5.08 19.82 -15.11
N ILE A 164 6.09 20.67 -14.88
CA ILE A 164 7.39 20.26 -14.34
C ILE A 164 7.26 19.71 -12.91
N TYR A 165 6.42 20.33 -12.06
CA TYR A 165 6.24 19.89 -10.68
C TYR A 165 5.54 18.52 -10.59
N VAL A 166 4.54 18.28 -11.45
CA VAL A 166 3.88 16.97 -11.56
C VAL A 166 4.89 15.90 -12.00
N VAL A 167 5.75 16.19 -12.98
CA VAL A 167 6.78 15.25 -13.47
C VAL A 167 7.84 14.98 -12.39
N VAL A 168 8.30 16.01 -11.66
CA VAL A 168 9.28 15.88 -10.57
C VAL A 168 8.71 15.11 -9.37
N ALA A 169 7.42 15.25 -9.05
CA ALA A 169 6.77 14.49 -7.98
C ALA A 169 6.59 13.01 -8.34
N ILE A 170 6.37 12.68 -9.61
CA ILE A 170 6.20 11.30 -10.10
C ILE A 170 7.55 10.55 -10.20
N LEU A 171 8.64 11.27 -10.49
CA LEU A 171 9.99 10.71 -10.67
C LEU A 171 10.50 9.81 -9.52
N PRO A 172 10.53 10.26 -8.25
CA PRO A 172 11.02 9.42 -7.15
C PRO A 172 10.09 8.21 -6.88
N PHE A 173 8.79 8.33 -7.18
CA PHE A 173 7.83 7.24 -7.01
C PHE A 173 7.90 6.19 -8.12
N SER A 174 8.11 6.58 -9.38
CA SER A 174 8.40 5.64 -10.47
C SER A 174 9.69 4.86 -10.23
N ALA A 175 10.71 5.51 -9.67
CA ALA A 175 11.96 4.87 -9.27
C ALA A 175 11.74 3.87 -8.10
N PHE A 176 10.84 4.19 -7.16
CA PHE A 176 10.48 3.29 -6.07
C PHE A 176 9.67 2.07 -6.56
N GLY A 177 8.71 2.28 -7.47
CA GLY A 177 7.96 1.20 -8.12
C GLY A 177 8.84 0.28 -8.97
N LEU A 178 9.81 0.84 -9.70
CA LEU A 178 10.83 0.07 -10.44
C LEU A 178 11.73 -0.75 -9.51
N ASN A 179 12.12 -0.20 -8.35
CA ASN A 179 12.90 -0.93 -7.36
C ASN A 179 12.09 -2.02 -6.65
N HIS A 180 10.79 -1.80 -6.36
CA HIS A 180 9.92 -2.85 -5.82
C HIS A 180 9.68 -3.97 -6.84
N ASN A 181 9.46 -3.64 -8.12
CA ASN A 181 9.34 -4.62 -9.20
C ASN A 181 10.63 -5.45 -9.42
N ARG A 182 11.81 -4.91 -9.07
CA ARG A 182 13.08 -5.63 -9.18
C ARG A 182 13.29 -6.71 -8.11
N PHE A 183 12.45 -6.76 -7.06
CA PHE A 183 12.43 -7.86 -6.09
C PHE A 183 11.50 -9.03 -6.46
N TYR A 184 10.62 -8.88 -7.46
CA TYR A 184 9.71 -9.96 -7.90
C TYR A 184 10.37 -11.12 -8.66
N PRO A 185 11.47 -10.98 -9.43
CA PRO A 185 12.06 -12.13 -10.10
C PRO A 185 12.96 -13.01 -9.20
N VAL A 186 13.25 -12.61 -7.96
CA VAL A 186 14.18 -13.38 -7.09
C VAL A 186 13.45 -14.37 -6.18
N PHE A 187 12.17 -14.14 -5.86
CA PHE A 187 11.39 -15.06 -5.00
C PHE A 187 10.61 -16.14 -5.76
N PHE A 188 10.58 -16.09 -7.11
CA PHE A 188 9.78 -17.01 -7.94
C PHE A 188 10.57 -17.73 -9.04
N LYS A 189 11.88 -17.94 -8.85
CA LYS A 189 12.65 -18.86 -9.69
C LYS A 189 12.98 -20.15 -8.96
#